data_AF-A0A945CQ46-F1
#
_entry.id   AF-A0A945CQ46-F1
#
_cell.length_a   1.000
_cell.length_b   1.000
_cell.length_c   1.000
_cell.angle_alpha   90.00
_cell.angle_beta   90.00
_cell.angle_gamma   90.00
#
_symmetry.space_group_name_H-M   'P 1'
#
loop_
_entity.id
_entity.type
_entity.pdbx_description
1 polymer ?
#
loop_
_entity_poly.entity_id
_entity_poly.type
_entity_poly.pdbx_seq_one_letter_code
_entity_poly.pdbx_strand_id
1 'polypeptide(L)'
;IRDQDLRQLLGYDLGVAITGTEEIGLTVIVTEGFGEIAMARKTFEILKECCGREGSISGATQIRAGVLRPEIIVPAWDAEIEEAAKGGQEGLQVGDTLRVIRVPHFGSIGQVSDLPSQLREVESGAKVRVLEVEFEDGSRAVVPRANVEVIEE
;
A
#
# COMPACT_ATOMS: atom_id res chain seq x y z
N ILE A 1 -6.84 -1.77 22.59
CA ILE A 1 -7.10 -0.39 23.06
C ILE A 1 -8.62 -0.24 23.13
N ARG A 2 -9.16 0.20 24.26
CA ARG A 2 -10.60 0.45 24.41
C ARG A 2 -10.87 1.95 24.29
N ASP A 3 -12.05 2.35 23.82
CA ASP A 3 -12.42 3.77 23.68
C ASP A 3 -12.28 4.56 24.99
N GLN A 4 -12.53 3.91 26.13
CA GLN A 4 -12.35 4.51 27.45
C GLN A 4 -10.90 4.90 27.74
N ASP A 5 -9.93 4.10 27.28
CA ASP A 5 -8.50 4.39 27.45
C ASP A 5 -8.12 5.66 26.67
N LEU A 6 -8.64 5.78 25.43
CA LEU A 6 -8.43 6.96 24.58
C LEU A 6 -9.08 8.20 25.18
N ARG A 7 -10.32 8.08 25.69
CA ARG A 7 -11.01 9.21 26.35
C ARG A 7 -10.27 9.68 27.61
N GLN A 8 -9.72 8.76 28.40
CA GLN A 8 -8.95 9.11 29.59
C GLN A 8 -7.65 9.83 29.21
N LEU A 9 -7.00 9.41 28.12
CA LEU A 9 -5.78 10.03 27.61
C LEU A 9 -6.06 11.44 27.02
N LEU A 10 -7.12 11.57 26.23
CA LEU A 10 -7.45 12.80 25.49
C LEU A 10 -8.24 13.81 26.31
N GLY A 11 -8.98 13.35 27.32
CA GLY A 11 -9.96 14.16 28.07
C GLY A 11 -11.30 14.35 27.36
N TYR A 12 -11.47 13.80 26.15
CA TYR A 12 -12.70 13.85 25.35
C TYR A 12 -12.82 12.64 24.42
N ASP A 13 -13.99 12.45 23.81
CA ASP A 13 -14.23 11.35 22.90
C ASP A 13 -13.53 11.60 21.54
N LEU A 14 -12.71 10.65 21.08
CA LEU A 14 -11.97 10.75 19.82
C LEU A 14 -12.92 10.72 18.62
N GLY A 15 -12.70 11.63 17.66
CA GLY A 15 -13.43 11.62 16.39
C GLY A 15 -13.06 10.42 15.51
N VAL A 16 -14.00 9.93 14.72
CA VAL A 16 -13.82 8.69 13.93
C VAL A 16 -13.28 8.94 12.51
N ALA A 17 -13.30 10.20 12.04
CA ALA A 17 -13.07 10.52 10.63
C ALA A 17 -11.71 11.17 10.33
N ILE A 18 -11.23 12.01 11.24
CA ILE A 18 -10.00 12.80 11.14
C ILE A 18 -9.34 12.76 12.51
N THR A 19 -8.07 12.36 12.57
CA THR A 19 -7.25 12.35 13.78
C THR A 19 -5.82 12.79 13.45
N GLY A 20 -5.03 13.13 14.46
CA GLY A 20 -3.65 13.60 14.36
C GLY A 20 -3.45 15.07 14.70
N THR A 21 -4.50 15.77 15.14
CA THR A 21 -4.42 17.15 15.66
C THR A 21 -4.56 17.21 17.18
N GLU A 22 -4.56 16.05 17.85
CA GLU A 22 -4.66 15.96 19.30
C GLU A 22 -3.33 16.37 19.97
N GLU A 23 -3.42 17.18 21.03
CA GLU A 23 -2.28 17.71 21.78
C GLU A 23 -1.72 16.68 22.78
N ILE A 24 -1.34 15.49 22.30
CA ILE A 24 -0.85 14.36 23.12
C ILE A 24 0.68 14.30 23.16
N GLY A 25 1.37 15.10 22.34
CA GLY A 25 2.84 15.24 22.31
C GLY A 25 3.62 14.00 21.85
N LEU A 26 2.96 12.86 21.65
CA LEU A 26 3.54 11.60 21.22
C LEU A 26 2.78 11.06 20.00
N THR A 27 3.51 10.75 18.94
CA THR A 27 2.99 10.03 17.76
C THR A 27 3.63 8.66 17.68
N VAL A 28 2.82 7.63 17.46
CA VAL A 28 3.27 6.25 17.23
C VAL A 28 2.68 5.77 15.91
N ILE A 29 3.54 5.38 14.97
CA ILE A 29 3.15 4.73 13.72
C ILE A 29 3.42 3.23 13.87
N VAL A 30 2.40 2.42 13.63
CA VAL A 30 2.49 0.95 13.66
C VAL A 30 2.38 0.46 12.23
N THR A 31 3.38 -0.30 11.77
CA THR A 31 3.41 -0.76 10.37
C THR A 31 2.48 -1.95 10.12
N GLU A 32 2.47 -2.95 11.00
CA GLU A 32 1.74 -4.22 10.77
C GLU A 32 0.51 -4.42 11.67
N GLY A 33 0.08 -3.39 12.40
CA GLY A 33 -1.07 -3.48 13.31
C GLY A 33 -0.79 -4.25 14.60
N PHE A 34 -1.77 -5.05 15.05
CA PHE A 34 -1.75 -5.69 16.37
C PHE A 34 -1.45 -7.19 16.27
N GLY A 35 -0.61 -7.69 17.19
CA GLY A 35 -0.22 -9.10 17.28
C GLY A 35 1.28 -9.29 17.17
N GLU A 36 1.72 -10.55 17.14
CA GLU A 36 3.12 -10.89 16.87
C GLU A 36 3.32 -10.98 15.36
N ILE A 37 3.51 -9.82 14.73
CA ILE A 37 3.68 -9.70 13.28
C ILE A 37 5.01 -9.01 13.02
N ALA A 38 5.89 -9.69 12.27
CA ALA A 38 7.16 -9.11 11.85
C ALA A 38 6.90 -8.00 10.81
N MET A 39 7.62 -6.89 10.95
CA MET A 39 7.63 -5.82 9.95
C MET A 39 8.02 -6.37 8.58
N ALA A 40 7.34 -5.91 7.52
CA ALA A 40 7.73 -6.24 6.16
C ALA A 40 9.22 -5.93 5.91
N ARG A 41 9.96 -6.88 5.33
CA ARG A 41 11.42 -6.80 5.13
C ARG A 41 11.84 -5.52 4.42
N LYS A 42 11.11 -5.14 3.37
CA LYS A 42 11.32 -3.92 2.58
C LYS A 42 11.22 -2.66 3.43
N THR A 43 10.13 -2.53 4.21
CA THR A 43 9.93 -1.39 5.14
C THR A 43 11.06 -1.31 6.15
N PHE A 44 11.47 -2.45 6.71
CA PHE A 44 12.56 -2.51 7.68
C PHE A 44 13.89 -2.03 7.08
N GLU A 45 14.28 -2.50 5.88
CA GLU A 45 15.53 -2.07 5.26
C GLU A 45 15.50 -0.57 4.92
N ILE A 46 14.38 -0.03 4.41
CA ILE A 46 14.23 1.42 4.18
C ILE A 46 14.44 2.22 5.48
N LEU A 47 13.80 1.83 6.57
CA LEU A 47 13.95 2.53 7.86
C LEU A 47 15.36 2.38 8.44
N LYS A 48 16.01 1.25 8.20
CA LYS A 48 17.38 0.98 8.62
C LYS A 48 18.40 1.81 7.83
N GLU A 49 18.19 2.03 6.54
CA GLU A 49 19.01 2.96 5.75
C GLU A 49 18.89 4.40 6.27
N CYS A 50 17.75 4.73 6.88
CA CYS A 50 17.52 6.03 7.49
C CYS A 50 18.09 6.18 8.92
N CYS A 51 18.68 5.15 9.51
CA CYS A 51 19.15 5.21 10.89
C CYS A 51 20.22 6.30 11.10
N GLY A 52 20.01 7.14 12.12
CA GLY A 52 20.91 8.26 12.43
C GLY A 52 20.68 9.53 11.62
N ARG A 53 19.72 9.53 10.68
CA ARG A 53 19.29 10.73 9.95
C ARG A 53 18.21 11.47 10.73
N GLU A 54 18.11 12.78 10.48
CA GLU A 54 16.97 13.57 10.94
C GLU A 54 15.71 13.12 10.19
N GLY A 55 14.57 13.07 10.88
CA GLY A 55 13.29 12.69 10.28
C GLY A 55 12.12 13.31 11.02
N SER A 56 11.05 13.54 10.29
CA SER A 56 9.78 14.06 10.79
C SER A 56 8.70 13.01 10.61
N ILE A 57 7.78 12.90 11.56
CA ILE A 57 6.64 11.99 11.48
C ILE A 57 5.34 12.77 11.57
N SER A 58 4.33 12.34 10.81
CA SER A 58 2.96 12.80 10.93
C SER A 58 2.05 11.60 11.11
N GLY A 59 1.36 11.55 12.26
CA GLY A 59 0.37 10.52 12.56
C GLY A 59 -1.03 10.83 12.00
N ALA A 60 -1.17 11.94 11.26
CA ALA A 60 -2.46 12.42 10.81
C ALA A 60 -3.11 11.45 9.82
N THR A 61 -4.39 11.15 10.04
CA THR A 61 -5.14 10.24 9.19
C THR A 61 -6.54 10.77 8.94
N GLN A 62 -7.01 10.54 7.71
CA GLN A 62 -8.35 10.88 7.26
C GLN A 62 -8.87 9.74 6.39
N ILE A 63 -9.98 9.13 6.79
CA ILE A 63 -10.49 7.89 6.17
C ILE A 63 -11.64 8.11 5.16
N ARG A 64 -12.10 9.36 4.99
CA ARG A 64 -13.12 9.77 4.00
C ARG A 64 -12.49 10.68 2.93
N ALA A 65 -13.29 11.34 2.09
CA ALA A 65 -12.83 12.19 0.99
C ALA A 65 -11.62 13.06 1.40
N GLY A 66 -10.57 13.09 0.58
CA GLY A 66 -9.27 13.68 0.98
C GLY A 66 -8.46 12.77 1.91
N VAL A 67 -8.34 11.49 1.55
CA VAL A 67 -7.67 10.48 2.37
C VAL A 67 -6.25 10.94 2.73
N LEU A 68 -5.97 10.96 4.02
CA LEU A 68 -4.64 11.21 4.58
C LEU A 68 -4.18 9.96 5.31
N ARG A 69 -2.91 9.62 5.17
CA ARG A 69 -2.27 8.48 5.84
C ARG A 69 -1.10 8.99 6.67
N PRO A 70 -0.72 8.25 7.73
CA PRO A 70 0.50 8.53 8.43
C PRO A 70 1.71 8.49 7.49
N GLU A 71 2.68 9.36 7.75
CA GLU A 71 3.89 9.49 6.94
C GLU A 71 5.13 9.69 7.81
N ILE A 72 6.26 9.21 7.29
CA ILE A 72 7.61 9.39 7.83
C ILE A 72 8.41 10.08 6.73
N ILE A 73 8.92 11.27 7.02
CA ILE A 73 9.65 12.10 6.08
C ILE A 73 11.10 12.17 6.55
N VAL A 74 12.02 11.64 5.75
CA VAL A 74 13.46 11.75 5.95
C VAL A 74 14.00 12.56 4.78
N PRO A 75 14.61 13.74 5.02
CA PRO A 75 15.15 14.56 3.95
C PRO A 75 16.29 13.82 3.25
N ALA A 76 16.22 13.77 1.92
CA ALA A 76 17.24 13.22 1.04
C ALA A 76 18.03 14.34 0.36
N TRP A 77 19.31 14.09 0.05
CA TRP A 77 20.11 15.00 -0.77
C TRP A 77 19.97 14.65 -2.26
N ASP A 78 20.24 15.61 -3.15
CA ASP A 78 19.90 15.55 -4.58
C ASP A 78 20.31 14.23 -5.29
N ALA A 79 21.47 13.65 -4.93
CA ALA A 79 21.94 12.38 -5.49
C ALA A 79 21.08 11.17 -5.10
N GLU A 80 20.54 11.15 -3.88
CA GLU A 80 19.66 10.06 -3.40
C GLU A 80 18.28 10.14 -4.05
N ILE A 81 17.81 11.36 -4.38
CA ILE A 81 16.52 11.59 -5.06
C ILE A 81 16.57 11.05 -6.49
N GLU A 82 17.67 11.28 -7.23
CA GLU A 82 17.84 10.72 -8.57
C GLU A 82 17.89 9.19 -8.60
N GLU A 83 18.43 8.57 -7.56
CA GLU A 83 18.53 7.11 -7.44
C GLU A 83 17.20 6.48 -7.00
N ALA A 84 16.51 7.09 -6.03
CA ALA A 84 15.15 6.69 -5.63
C ALA A 84 14.12 6.89 -6.76
N ALA A 85 14.26 7.93 -7.59
CA ALA A 85 13.41 8.15 -8.76
C ALA A 85 13.57 7.05 -9.84
N LYS A 86 14.74 6.40 -9.90
CA LYS A 86 14.97 5.23 -10.76
C LYS A 86 14.41 3.93 -10.17
N GLY A 87 14.21 3.88 -8.85
CA GLY A 87 13.66 2.74 -8.10
C GLY A 87 12.19 2.90 -7.69
N GLY A 88 11.49 3.93 -8.19
CA GLY A 88 10.05 4.08 -7.95
C GLY A 88 9.33 2.81 -8.38
N GLN A 89 8.37 2.33 -7.59
CA GLN A 89 7.51 1.19 -7.96
C GLN A 89 7.00 1.40 -9.38
N GLU A 90 7.64 0.76 -10.35
CA GLU A 90 7.13 0.70 -11.69
C GLU A 90 5.83 -0.09 -11.55
N GLY A 91 4.70 0.60 -11.62
CA GLY A 91 3.41 -0.06 -11.52
C GLY A 91 3.36 -1.21 -12.53
N LEU A 92 2.68 -2.29 -12.16
CA LEU A 92 2.51 -3.54 -12.92
C LEU A 92 2.86 -3.41 -14.42
N GLN A 93 3.93 -4.07 -14.85
CA GLN A 93 4.49 -4.06 -16.20
C GLN A 93 4.15 -5.35 -16.95
N VAL A 94 4.27 -5.30 -18.29
CA VAL A 94 4.21 -6.50 -19.12
C VAL A 94 5.45 -7.34 -18.80
N GLY A 95 5.25 -8.63 -18.53
CA GLY A 95 6.31 -9.53 -18.08
C GLY A 95 6.36 -9.75 -16.56
N ASP A 96 5.65 -8.96 -15.75
CA ASP A 96 5.61 -9.20 -14.31
C ASP A 96 4.94 -10.54 -13.99
N THR A 97 5.50 -11.25 -13.01
CA THR A 97 4.88 -12.46 -12.46
C THR A 97 3.90 -12.06 -11.37
N LEU A 98 2.69 -12.60 -11.43
CA LEU A 98 1.63 -12.26 -10.49
C LEU A 98 0.83 -13.48 -10.06
N ARG A 99 0.09 -13.32 -8.97
CA ARG A 99 -0.92 -14.26 -8.49
C ARG A 99 -2.29 -13.62 -8.51
N VAL A 100 -3.28 -14.35 -8.99
CA VAL A 100 -4.68 -13.88 -8.96
C VAL A 100 -5.26 -14.15 -7.57
N ILE A 101 -5.82 -13.12 -6.93
CA ILE A 101 -6.32 -13.15 -5.55
C ILE A 101 -7.86 -13.14 -5.45
N ARG A 102 -8.55 -13.35 -6.59
CA ARG A 102 -10.01 -13.46 -6.67
C ARG A 102 -10.45 -14.53 -7.66
N VAL A 103 -11.66 -15.04 -7.45
CA VAL A 103 -12.33 -15.95 -8.41
C VAL A 103 -12.56 -15.24 -9.76
N PRO A 104 -12.63 -15.98 -10.88
CA PRO A 104 -12.57 -17.45 -10.98
C PRO A 104 -11.16 -18.04 -10.91
N HIS A 105 -10.11 -17.26 -11.17
CA HIS A 105 -8.73 -17.77 -11.26
C HIS A 105 -7.96 -17.72 -9.92
N PHE A 106 -8.66 -17.78 -8.78
CA PHE A 106 -8.04 -17.60 -7.47
C PHE A 106 -6.88 -18.58 -7.24
N GLY A 107 -5.71 -18.04 -6.89
CA GLY A 107 -4.49 -18.80 -6.65
C GLY A 107 -3.66 -19.12 -7.89
N SER A 108 -4.20 -18.92 -9.11
CA SER A 108 -3.45 -19.12 -10.35
C SER A 108 -2.31 -18.11 -10.46
N ILE A 109 -1.15 -18.60 -10.89
CA ILE A 109 0.05 -17.79 -11.14
C ILE A 109 0.21 -17.66 -12.66
N GLY A 110 0.56 -16.46 -13.11
CA GLY A 110 0.79 -16.19 -14.51
C GLY A 110 1.62 -14.93 -14.70
N GLN A 111 1.92 -14.66 -15.96
CA GLN A 111 2.70 -13.51 -16.38
C GLN A 111 1.81 -12.49 -17.10
N VAL A 112 2.07 -11.20 -16.88
CA VAL A 112 1.32 -10.13 -17.55
C VAL A 112 1.67 -10.14 -19.05
N SER A 113 0.68 -10.42 -19.90
CA SER A 113 0.85 -10.41 -21.35
C SER A 113 0.51 -9.06 -21.99
N ASP A 114 -0.45 -8.32 -21.42
CA ASP A 114 -0.82 -6.97 -21.89
C ASP A 114 -1.47 -6.11 -20.80
N LEU A 115 -1.38 -4.79 -20.95
CA LEU A 115 -1.95 -3.78 -20.05
C LEU A 115 -2.84 -2.79 -20.80
N PRO A 116 -4.09 -3.18 -21.14
CA PRO A 116 -5.01 -2.31 -21.85
C PRO A 116 -5.26 -1.00 -21.11
N SER A 117 -5.09 0.13 -21.80
CA SER A 117 -5.30 1.47 -21.23
C SER A 117 -6.79 1.83 -21.07
N GLN A 118 -7.66 1.16 -21.82
CA GLN A 118 -9.11 1.38 -21.80
C GLN A 118 -9.76 0.60 -20.64
N LEU A 119 -10.74 1.22 -19.98
CA LEU A 119 -11.56 0.54 -18.98
C LEU A 119 -12.46 -0.50 -19.65
N ARG A 120 -12.54 -1.70 -19.08
CA ARG A 120 -13.53 -2.72 -19.49
C ARG A 120 -14.65 -2.82 -18.46
N GLU A 121 -15.85 -3.07 -18.96
CA GLU A 121 -17.01 -3.37 -18.12
C GLU A 121 -16.89 -4.82 -17.63
N VAL A 122 -16.94 -5.01 -16.31
CA VAL A 122 -16.99 -6.33 -15.69
C VAL A 122 -18.42 -6.75 -15.42
N GLU A 123 -18.65 -8.00 -15.00
CA GLU A 123 -19.99 -8.57 -14.76
C GLU A 123 -20.87 -7.74 -13.81
N SER A 124 -20.27 -6.96 -12.90
CA SER A 124 -21.00 -6.06 -12.01
C SER A 124 -21.50 -4.76 -12.69
N GLY A 125 -21.20 -4.55 -13.97
CA GLY A 125 -21.46 -3.31 -14.72
C GLY A 125 -20.44 -2.18 -14.43
N ALA A 126 -19.47 -2.42 -13.54
CA ALA A 126 -18.42 -1.45 -13.23
C ALA A 126 -17.38 -1.38 -14.37
N LYS A 127 -16.91 -0.18 -14.69
CA LYS A 127 -15.81 0.03 -15.64
C LYS A 127 -14.48 0.10 -14.88
N VAL A 128 -13.63 -0.90 -15.07
CA VAL A 128 -12.38 -1.05 -14.32
C VAL A 128 -11.17 -1.22 -15.23
N ARG A 129 -9.99 -0.93 -14.71
CA ARG A 129 -8.73 -1.25 -15.38
C ARG A 129 -8.49 -2.75 -15.28
N VAL A 130 -8.14 -3.36 -16.39
CA VAL A 130 -7.85 -4.79 -16.50
C VAL A 130 -6.42 -4.99 -16.98
N LEU A 131 -5.94 -6.21 -16.85
CA LEU A 131 -4.70 -6.72 -17.45
C LEU A 131 -5.01 -8.05 -18.14
N GLU A 132 -4.24 -8.39 -19.14
CA GLU A 132 -4.24 -9.74 -19.72
C GLU A 132 -3.10 -10.54 -19.10
N VAL A 133 -3.40 -11.76 -18.67
CA VAL A 133 -2.45 -12.69 -18.08
C VAL A 133 -2.42 -13.97 -18.89
N GLU A 134 -1.21 -14.49 -19.07
CA GLU A 134 -0.93 -15.83 -19.56
C GLU A 134 -0.52 -16.71 -18.39
N PHE A 135 -1.30 -17.77 -18.14
CA PHE A 135 -1.03 -18.74 -17.09
C PHE A 135 -0.05 -19.81 -17.58
N GLU A 136 0.54 -20.57 -16.64
CA GLU A 136 1.53 -21.62 -16.97
C GLU A 136 0.97 -22.74 -17.88
N ASP A 137 -0.33 -22.96 -17.87
CA ASP A 137 -1.00 -23.92 -18.76
C ASP A 137 -1.21 -23.40 -20.19
N GLY A 138 -0.73 -22.18 -20.48
CA GLY A 138 -0.87 -21.48 -21.75
C GLY A 138 -2.24 -20.82 -21.96
N SER A 139 -3.15 -20.92 -20.99
CA SER A 139 -4.43 -20.23 -21.06
C SER A 139 -4.26 -18.73 -20.78
N ARG A 140 -5.12 -17.91 -21.40
CA ARG A 140 -5.13 -16.46 -21.20
C ARG A 140 -6.43 -16.00 -20.58
N ALA A 141 -6.34 -15.05 -19.65
CA ALA A 141 -7.51 -14.42 -19.03
C ALA A 141 -7.35 -12.91 -18.90
N VAL A 142 -8.48 -12.23 -18.89
CA VAL A 142 -8.55 -10.80 -18.62
C VAL A 142 -9.04 -10.60 -17.20
N VAL A 143 -8.21 -9.99 -16.35
CA VAL A 143 -8.44 -9.89 -14.91
C VAL A 143 -8.40 -8.41 -14.49
N PRO A 144 -9.29 -7.94 -13.60
CA PRO A 144 -9.16 -6.61 -13.03
C PRO A 144 -7.81 -6.44 -12.33
N ARG A 145 -7.16 -5.28 -12.49
CA ARG A 145 -5.86 -5.00 -11.83
C ARG A 145 -5.94 -5.10 -10.31
N ALA A 146 -7.12 -4.84 -9.73
CA ALA A 146 -7.36 -4.97 -8.29
C ALA A 146 -7.47 -6.43 -7.80
N ASN A 147 -7.53 -7.40 -8.71
CA ASN A 147 -7.70 -8.82 -8.42
C ASN A 147 -6.39 -9.61 -8.55
N VAL A 148 -5.25 -8.94 -8.66
CA VAL A 148 -3.92 -9.54 -8.72
C VAL A 148 -3.00 -8.93 -7.69
N GLU A 149 -1.98 -9.68 -7.30
CA GLU A 149 -0.82 -9.18 -6.57
C GLU A 149 0.46 -9.58 -7.31
N VAL A 150 1.42 -8.66 -7.41
CA VAL A 150 2.72 -8.93 -8.04
C VAL A 150 3.54 -9.78 -7.07
N ILE A 151 4.21 -10.79 -7.59
CA ILE A 151 5.19 -11.57 -6.84
C ILE A 151 6.52 -10.84 -7.01
N GLU A 152 6.92 -10.03 -6.03
CA GLU A 152 8.28 -9.48 -5.96
C GLU A 152 9.22 -10.62 -5.51
N GLU A 153 10.29 -10.88 -6.27
CA GLU A 153 11.41 -11.74 -5.82
C GLU A 153 12.36 -10.96 -4.90
#